data_AF-A0A2N5KRI5-F1
#
_entry.id   AF-A0A2N5KRI5-F1
#
_cell.length_a   1.000
_cell.length_b   1.000
_cell.length_c   1.000
_cell.angle_alpha   90.00
_cell.angle_beta   90.00
_cell.angle_gamma   90.00
#
_symmetry.space_group_name_H-M   'P 1'
#
loop_
_entity.id
_entity.type
_entity.pdbx_description
1 polymer ?
#
loop_
_entity_poly.entity_id
_entity_poly.type
_entity_poly.pdbx_seq_one_letter_code
_entity_poly.pdbx_strand_id
1 'polypeptide(L)'
;MVAVADKLHRRGETEGAIFEREALRHVAMPLGGLGAGQIAICGDGGLRQWQMVNQANHVGFVPDSFFAIRASCTEPPLDTIRVLQSREVLALPKDHTPLVNDDYIPADQEALLGKVPGVERTTFVGAYPFARIGYEDSELPLEVELEAYSPFIPLDTEASGLPAIQLTFRLRSQWPHELHGCLGASLQNAVGWDGVTPISDNRCPLYGGNTNDVRRSPDRVSIVMRNPELSSDHPCAGQMVLAALTPTARPYERWTSPEQFVRFIEGFNAAVHLTPTTPGRHWTDANRPVTPGGGSPKGETWNGGLLVPYRLAPGEATTITFVIAWYFPNRYVNFDQFGARRDYGKTQFWLGNAYATRFADAGEVVDHLVRHGQAMEQKSRAWARGLHGATLPTWLAETLAAQGSLMRSPTCFWTEDGKFYGFEGALGASTAMWNASFGGSCPLNCTHVWNYEQALSRLFPQLERTKRETDLE
;
A
#
# COMPACT_ATOMS: atom_id res chain seq x y z
N MET A 1 16.50 -5.49 29.88
CA MET A 1 15.17 -4.90 29.67
C MET A 1 15.16 -3.36 29.70
N VAL A 2 16.26 -2.66 29.38
CA VAL A 2 16.28 -1.18 29.24
C VAL A 2 16.88 -0.73 27.89
N ALA A 3 17.37 -1.66 27.06
CA ALA A 3 18.08 -1.33 25.81
C ALA A 3 17.20 -1.34 24.53
N VAL A 4 15.89 -1.57 24.64
CA VAL A 4 14.98 -1.64 23.47
C VAL A 4 14.28 -0.30 23.21
N ALA A 5 13.98 0.48 24.26
CA ALA A 5 13.34 1.80 24.11
C ALA A 5 14.26 2.86 23.47
N ASP A 6 15.58 2.73 23.61
CA ASP A 6 16.53 3.76 23.17
C ASP A 6 16.84 3.73 21.65
N LYS A 7 16.39 2.71 20.92
CA LYS A 7 16.69 2.57 19.48
C LYS A 7 15.78 3.41 18.56
N LEU A 8 14.69 3.96 19.07
CA LEU A 8 13.74 4.80 18.32
C LEU A 8 13.83 6.30 18.67
N HIS A 9 14.78 6.70 19.51
CA HIS A 9 14.94 8.09 19.93
C HIS A 9 16.08 8.80 19.17
N ARG A 10 15.85 9.08 17.88
CA ARG A 10 16.63 10.09 17.16
C ARG A 10 15.96 11.46 17.30
N ARG A 11 16.66 12.40 17.92
CA ARG A 11 16.26 13.81 18.00
C ARG A 11 15.94 14.36 16.61
N GLY A 12 14.66 14.69 16.37
CA GLY A 12 14.17 15.32 15.14
C GLY A 12 13.12 14.51 14.36
N GLU A 13 12.86 13.26 14.75
CA GLU A 13 11.83 12.40 14.16
C GLU A 13 10.48 12.57 14.90
N THR A 14 9.37 12.53 14.16
CA THR A 14 8.02 12.69 14.72
C THR A 14 7.72 11.55 15.71
N GLU A 15 7.54 11.89 17.00
CA GLU A 15 7.10 10.97 18.05
C GLU A 15 5.64 10.57 17.78
N GLY A 16 5.39 9.30 17.45
CA GLY A 16 4.05 8.75 17.25
C GLY A 16 3.75 7.61 18.23
N ALA A 17 2.53 7.09 18.20
CA ALA A 17 2.14 5.93 19.03
C ALA A 17 2.98 4.73 18.66
N ILE A 18 3.58 4.09 19.68
CA ILE A 18 4.32 2.84 19.53
C ILE A 18 3.39 1.68 19.87
N PHE A 19 3.30 0.70 18.98
CA PHE A 19 2.54 -0.53 19.15
C PHE A 19 3.51 -1.72 19.13
N GLU A 20 3.35 -2.62 20.10
CA GLU A 20 4.16 -3.83 20.28
C GLU A 20 3.27 -4.97 20.77
N ARG A 21 3.70 -6.22 20.55
CA ARG A 21 3.03 -7.44 21.02
C ARG A 21 1.54 -7.48 20.65
N GLU A 22 0.64 -7.70 21.61
CA GLU A 22 -0.81 -7.78 21.41
C GLU A 22 -1.37 -6.57 20.65
N ALA A 23 -0.83 -5.37 20.91
CA ALA A 23 -1.29 -4.15 20.24
C ALA A 23 -1.04 -4.15 18.72
N LEU A 24 -0.06 -4.93 18.22
CA LEU A 24 0.22 -5.05 16.78
C LEU A 24 -0.92 -5.70 16.00
N ARG A 25 -1.77 -6.51 16.65
CA ARG A 25 -2.97 -7.07 16.01
C ARG A 25 -3.99 -5.99 15.68
N HIS A 26 -4.01 -4.89 16.43
CA HIS A 26 -5.13 -3.94 16.43
C HIS A 26 -4.77 -2.62 15.74
N VAL A 27 -3.78 -2.63 14.84
CA VAL A 27 -3.35 -1.43 14.11
C VAL A 27 -3.29 -1.68 12.61
N ALA A 28 -3.98 -0.82 11.86
CA ALA A 28 -3.98 -0.76 10.41
C ALA A 28 -3.92 0.71 9.97
N MET A 29 -2.80 1.13 9.35
CA MET A 29 -2.65 2.49 8.84
C MET A 29 -3.09 2.57 7.38
N PRO A 30 -4.16 3.30 7.05
CA PRO A 30 -4.59 3.47 5.67
C PRO A 30 -3.64 4.37 4.88
N LEU A 31 -3.27 3.91 3.69
CA LEU A 31 -2.38 4.61 2.75
C LEU A 31 -3.07 4.71 1.38
N GLY A 32 -3.26 5.93 0.90
CA GLY A 32 -3.96 6.25 -0.35
C GLY A 32 -4.62 7.62 -0.29
N GLY A 33 -4.76 8.32 -1.41
CA GLY A 33 -5.25 9.70 -1.46
C GLY A 33 -6.76 9.88 -1.21
N LEU A 34 -7.17 11.13 -0.99
CA LEU A 34 -8.58 11.55 -0.92
C LEU A 34 -9.36 11.04 -2.16
N GLY A 35 -10.39 10.21 -1.92
CA GLY A 35 -11.22 9.63 -2.97
C GLY A 35 -10.49 8.69 -3.94
N ALA A 36 -9.24 8.35 -3.67
CA ALA A 36 -8.43 7.49 -4.51
C ALA A 36 -8.57 6.01 -4.18
N GLY A 37 -9.15 5.68 -3.02
CA GLY A 37 -9.05 4.36 -2.40
C GLY A 37 -7.78 4.22 -1.57
N GLN A 38 -7.62 3.08 -0.90
CA GLN A 38 -6.51 2.87 0.05
C GLN A 38 -6.08 1.40 0.14
N ILE A 39 -4.87 1.20 0.66
CA ILE A 39 -4.33 -0.07 1.14
C ILE A 39 -3.82 0.19 2.56
N ALA A 40 -4.12 -0.68 3.51
CA ALA A 40 -3.63 -0.55 4.88
C ALA A 40 -2.31 -1.31 5.07
N ILE A 41 -1.36 -0.69 5.76
CA ILE A 41 -0.20 -1.39 6.33
C ILE A 41 -0.49 -1.73 7.80
N CYS A 42 -0.39 -3.00 8.15
CA CYS A 42 -0.73 -3.51 9.48
C CYS A 42 0.50 -3.65 10.40
N GLY A 43 0.27 -3.82 11.70
CA GLY A 43 1.33 -3.92 12.72
C GLY A 43 2.36 -5.02 12.47
N ASP A 44 1.96 -6.11 11.80
CA ASP A 44 2.84 -7.20 11.41
C ASP A 44 3.63 -6.95 10.12
N GLY A 45 3.46 -5.82 9.45
CA GLY A 45 4.05 -5.51 8.15
C GLY A 45 3.24 -5.99 6.93
N GLY A 46 2.05 -6.58 7.15
CA GLY A 46 1.16 -7.02 6.08
C GLY A 46 0.43 -5.88 5.37
N LEU A 47 0.20 -6.02 4.06
CA LEU A 47 -0.66 -5.13 3.27
C LEU A 47 -2.09 -5.71 3.22
N ARG A 48 -3.06 -5.03 3.84
CA ARG A 48 -4.45 -5.51 3.97
C ARG A 48 -5.46 -4.42 3.59
N GLN A 49 -6.75 -4.76 3.70
CA GLN A 49 -7.87 -3.84 3.48
C GLN A 49 -7.76 -3.11 2.14
N TRP A 50 -7.49 -3.86 1.08
CA TRP A 50 -7.31 -3.36 -0.28
C TRP A 50 -8.63 -2.81 -0.81
N GLN A 51 -8.70 -1.49 -0.97
CA GLN A 51 -9.92 -0.77 -1.33
C GLN A 51 -9.63 0.29 -2.41
N MET A 52 -8.87 -0.10 -3.43
CA MET A 52 -8.45 0.75 -4.55
C MET A 52 -9.44 0.79 -5.73
N VAL A 53 -10.38 -0.17 -5.80
CA VAL A 53 -11.31 -0.36 -6.93
C VAL A 53 -12.72 0.18 -6.66
N ASN A 54 -12.82 1.38 -6.10
CA ASN A 54 -14.11 2.09 -5.85
C ASN A 54 -15.13 1.34 -4.98
N GLN A 55 -14.67 0.34 -4.23
CA GLN A 55 -15.50 -0.54 -3.41
C GLN A 55 -14.94 -0.60 -1.99
N ALA A 56 -15.77 -0.23 -1.00
CA ALA A 56 -15.41 -0.35 0.40
C ALA A 56 -15.51 -1.83 0.83
N ASN A 57 -14.43 -2.36 1.39
CA ASN A 57 -14.37 -3.73 1.89
C ASN A 57 -13.18 -3.86 2.87
N HIS A 58 -13.48 -3.91 4.17
CA HIS A 58 -12.47 -4.01 5.22
C HIS A 58 -11.75 -5.36 5.28
N VAL A 59 -12.20 -6.37 4.53
CA VAL A 59 -11.53 -7.67 4.42
C VAL A 59 -10.98 -7.93 3.01
N GLY A 60 -11.00 -6.91 2.14
CA GLY A 60 -10.40 -6.98 0.80
C GLY A 60 -8.91 -7.31 0.89
N PHE A 61 -8.47 -8.35 0.17
CA PHE A 61 -7.11 -8.84 0.21
C PHE A 61 -6.60 -9.24 -1.16
N VAL A 62 -5.39 -8.79 -1.48
CA VAL A 62 -4.67 -9.15 -2.69
C VAL A 62 -3.45 -9.99 -2.26
N PRO A 63 -3.50 -11.33 -2.46
CA PRO A 63 -2.41 -12.23 -2.08
C PRO A 63 -1.09 -11.92 -2.79
N ASP A 64 -0.03 -12.60 -2.36
CA ASP A 64 1.31 -12.52 -2.94
C ASP A 64 1.87 -11.09 -3.04
N SER A 65 1.35 -10.15 -2.25
CA SER A 65 1.79 -8.74 -2.22
C SER A 65 2.54 -8.46 -0.92
N PHE A 66 3.87 -8.58 -0.95
CA PHE A 66 4.73 -8.57 0.22
C PHE A 66 6.14 -8.06 -0.10
N PHE A 67 6.93 -7.81 0.95
CA PHE A 67 8.35 -7.50 0.84
C PHE A 67 9.18 -8.64 1.42
N ALA A 68 10.35 -8.91 0.83
CA ALA A 68 11.27 -9.92 1.32
C ALA A 68 12.70 -9.43 1.19
N ILE A 69 13.56 -9.81 2.12
CA ILE A 69 14.98 -9.44 2.11
C ILE A 69 15.84 -10.69 2.07
N ARG A 70 16.91 -10.66 1.29
CA ARG A 70 18.00 -11.62 1.36
C ARG A 70 19.26 -10.93 1.82
N ALA A 71 19.88 -11.44 2.87
CA ALA A 71 21.21 -11.02 3.32
C ALA A 71 22.20 -12.17 3.18
N SER A 72 23.34 -11.89 2.54
CA SER A 72 24.37 -12.87 2.27
C SER A 72 25.76 -12.31 2.59
N CYS A 73 26.65 -13.20 3.04
CA CYS A 73 28.06 -12.93 3.25
C CYS A 73 28.86 -14.12 2.71
N THR A 74 29.96 -13.86 1.99
CA THR A 74 30.79 -14.94 1.44
C THR A 74 31.64 -15.58 2.53
N GLU A 75 32.27 -14.77 3.37
CA GLU A 75 33.15 -15.23 4.44
C GLU A 75 33.05 -14.26 5.64
N PRO A 76 32.57 -14.73 6.82
CA PRO A 76 32.03 -16.07 7.08
C PRO A 76 30.73 -16.33 6.29
N PRO A 77 30.48 -17.56 5.81
CA PRO A 77 29.30 -17.87 5.02
C PRO A 77 28.00 -17.57 5.79
N LEU A 78 27.15 -16.75 5.18
CA LEU A 78 25.80 -16.47 5.64
C LEU A 78 24.91 -16.35 4.40
N ASP A 79 23.71 -16.93 4.47
CA ASP A 79 22.67 -16.70 3.48
C ASP A 79 21.30 -16.87 4.14
N THR A 80 20.55 -15.78 4.27
CA THR A 80 19.23 -15.78 4.92
C THR A 80 18.23 -15.00 4.10
N ILE A 81 17.01 -15.53 4.03
CA ILE A 81 15.86 -14.89 3.39
C ILE A 81 14.76 -14.74 4.43
N ARG A 82 14.13 -13.57 4.46
CA ARG A 82 12.97 -13.28 5.30
C ARG A 82 11.91 -12.53 4.52
N VAL A 83 10.66 -12.98 4.62
CA VAL A 83 9.51 -12.11 4.36
C VAL A 83 9.44 -11.09 5.48
N LEU A 84 9.26 -9.82 5.13
CA LEU A 84 9.15 -8.71 6.09
C LEU A 84 7.73 -8.66 6.65
N GLN A 85 7.32 -9.76 7.30
CA GLN A 85 6.09 -9.89 8.06
C GLN A 85 6.34 -10.67 9.35
N SER A 86 5.71 -10.26 10.45
CA SER A 86 5.94 -10.81 11.79
C SER A 86 5.31 -12.19 12.00
N ARG A 87 6.13 -13.17 12.42
CA ARG A 87 5.64 -14.46 12.91
C ARG A 87 5.03 -14.37 14.31
N GLU A 88 5.51 -13.47 15.17
CA GLU A 88 4.97 -13.25 16.52
C GLU A 88 3.46 -12.94 16.47
N VAL A 89 3.03 -12.00 15.61
CA VAL A 89 1.63 -11.61 15.49
C VAL A 89 0.70 -12.79 15.13
N LEU A 90 1.16 -13.73 14.30
CA LEU A 90 0.39 -14.95 13.99
C LEU A 90 0.24 -15.87 15.22
N ALA A 91 1.24 -15.90 16.10
CA ALA A 91 1.27 -16.74 17.28
C ALA A 91 0.51 -16.11 18.48
N LEU A 92 0.21 -14.81 18.45
CA LEU A 92 -0.58 -14.15 19.47
C LEU A 92 -2.01 -14.72 19.53
N PRO A 93 -2.68 -14.64 20.69
CA PRO A 93 -4.09 -15.02 20.80
C PRO A 93 -4.95 -14.30 19.74
N LYS A 94 -5.91 -15.03 19.16
CA LYS A 94 -6.92 -14.45 18.26
C LYS A 94 -7.97 -13.72 19.11
N ASP A 95 -7.64 -12.49 19.51
CA ASP A 95 -8.54 -11.49 20.09
C ASP A 95 -9.22 -10.71 18.95
N HIS A 96 -10.51 -10.40 19.12
CA HIS A 96 -11.26 -9.56 18.19
C HIS A 96 -11.27 -8.10 18.62
N THR A 97 -10.83 -7.23 17.70
CA THR A 97 -10.93 -5.78 17.90
C THR A 97 -12.41 -5.39 17.92
N PRO A 98 -12.89 -4.70 18.97
CA PRO A 98 -14.29 -4.27 19.00
C PRO A 98 -14.59 -3.35 17.81
N LEU A 99 -15.69 -3.63 17.10
CA LEU A 99 -16.29 -2.76 16.08
C LEU A 99 -15.48 -2.56 14.77
N VAL A 100 -14.29 -3.16 14.64
CA VAL A 100 -13.46 -3.09 13.42
C VAL A 100 -12.84 -4.46 13.10
N ASN A 101 -12.14 -4.56 11.97
CA ASN A 101 -11.57 -5.82 11.46
C ASN A 101 -10.03 -5.78 11.40
N ASP A 102 -9.39 -4.89 12.15
CA ASP A 102 -7.93 -4.68 12.04
C ASP A 102 -7.12 -5.91 12.51
N ASP A 103 -7.69 -6.73 13.40
CA ASP A 103 -7.14 -8.02 13.87
C ASP A 103 -7.27 -9.18 12.87
N TYR A 104 -8.04 -8.99 11.80
CA TYR A 104 -8.26 -10.01 10.80
C TYR A 104 -7.01 -10.22 9.94
N ILE A 105 -6.48 -11.43 9.98
CA ILE A 105 -5.34 -11.86 9.16
C ILE A 105 -5.87 -12.80 8.07
N PRO A 106 -5.72 -12.45 6.78
CA PRO A 106 -6.17 -13.29 5.66
C PRO A 106 -5.43 -14.64 5.60
N ALA A 107 -6.16 -15.69 5.23
CA ALA A 107 -5.63 -17.06 5.18
C ALA A 107 -4.44 -17.20 4.22
N ASP A 108 -4.47 -16.56 3.05
CA ASP A 108 -3.35 -16.55 2.10
C ASP A 108 -2.10 -15.85 2.67
N GLN A 109 -2.25 -14.87 3.57
CA GLN A 109 -1.12 -14.26 4.29
C GLN A 109 -0.53 -15.24 5.32
N GLU A 110 -1.37 -15.95 6.08
CA GLU A 110 -0.92 -17.02 6.99
C GLU A 110 -0.18 -18.11 6.20
N ALA A 111 -0.72 -18.50 5.03
CA ALA A 111 -0.13 -19.51 4.15
C ALA A 111 1.23 -19.09 3.58
N LEU A 112 1.42 -17.81 3.22
CA LEU A 112 2.71 -17.27 2.80
C LEU A 112 3.80 -17.52 3.86
N LEU A 113 3.49 -17.24 5.13
CA LEU A 113 4.42 -17.42 6.24
C LEU A 113 4.65 -18.90 6.61
N GLY A 114 3.77 -19.80 6.17
CA GLY A 114 4.01 -21.25 6.19
C GLY A 114 4.93 -21.75 5.07
N LYS A 115 5.02 -21.02 3.95
CA LYS A 115 5.86 -21.34 2.77
C LYS A 115 7.25 -20.72 2.86
N VAL A 116 7.34 -19.50 3.41
CA VAL A 116 8.57 -18.70 3.47
C VAL A 116 8.73 -18.11 4.86
N PRO A 117 9.90 -18.24 5.52
CA PRO A 117 10.10 -17.68 6.85
C PRO A 117 9.87 -16.16 6.89
N GLY A 118 8.98 -15.70 7.76
CA GLY A 118 8.85 -14.29 8.15
C GLY A 118 9.88 -13.87 9.20
N VAL A 119 9.95 -12.58 9.53
CA VAL A 119 10.76 -12.10 10.66
C VAL A 119 10.18 -12.55 12.00
N GLU A 120 10.98 -12.55 13.06
CA GLU A 120 10.51 -12.94 14.40
C GLU A 120 9.40 -12.01 14.88
N ARG A 121 9.66 -10.70 14.88
CA ARG A 121 8.72 -9.68 15.35
C ARG A 121 8.83 -8.37 14.58
N THR A 122 7.83 -7.51 14.78
CA THR A 122 7.83 -6.13 14.32
C THR A 122 7.57 -5.17 15.46
N THR A 123 7.96 -3.91 15.27
CA THR A 123 7.47 -2.76 16.05
C THR A 123 6.80 -1.79 15.11
N PHE A 124 5.70 -1.17 15.52
CA PHE A 124 4.96 -0.24 14.67
C PHE A 124 4.86 1.12 15.33
N VAL A 125 5.19 2.19 14.59
CA VAL A 125 5.01 3.57 15.04
C VAL A 125 4.06 4.30 14.10
N GLY A 126 2.92 4.73 14.63
CA GLY A 126 1.90 5.48 13.90
C GLY A 126 1.98 6.98 14.17
N ALA A 127 2.26 7.76 13.13
CA ALA A 127 2.22 9.22 13.15
C ALA A 127 1.58 9.73 11.85
N TYR A 128 0.24 9.72 11.78
CA TYR A 128 -0.50 9.94 10.52
C TYR A 128 0.00 11.20 9.77
N PRO A 129 0.39 11.08 8.49
CA PRO A 129 0.16 9.98 7.53
C PRO A 129 1.28 8.92 7.41
N PHE A 130 2.24 8.89 8.35
CA PHE A 130 3.40 8.01 8.30
C PHE A 130 3.20 6.79 9.21
N ALA A 131 3.48 5.61 8.67
CA ALA A 131 3.72 4.39 9.44
C ALA A 131 5.20 4.04 9.37
N ARG A 132 5.83 3.80 10.53
CA ARG A 132 7.17 3.21 10.59
C ARG A 132 7.10 1.81 11.17
N ILE A 133 7.80 0.87 10.55
CA ILE A 133 7.85 -0.53 10.98
C ILE A 133 9.30 -0.95 11.13
N GLY A 134 9.70 -1.30 12.35
CA GLY A 134 10.97 -1.98 12.60
C GLY A 134 10.78 -3.49 12.46
N TYR A 135 11.71 -4.16 11.78
CA TYR A 135 11.71 -5.61 11.65
C TYR A 135 12.87 -6.20 12.45
N GLU A 136 12.58 -7.19 13.29
CA GLU A 136 13.56 -7.83 14.16
C GLU A 136 13.56 -9.34 13.93
N ASP A 137 14.75 -9.90 13.69
CA ASP A 137 14.99 -11.32 13.53
C ASP A 137 16.44 -11.62 13.92
N SER A 138 16.65 -12.59 14.82
CA SER A 138 17.99 -12.89 15.36
C SER A 138 18.96 -13.49 14.35
N GLU A 139 18.46 -14.04 13.23
CA GLU A 139 19.28 -14.61 12.15
C GLU A 139 19.48 -13.62 11.00
N LEU A 140 18.80 -12.47 11.00
CA LEU A 140 18.97 -11.42 10.00
C LEU A 140 20.01 -10.41 10.49
N PRO A 141 21.20 -10.32 9.87
CA PRO A 141 22.30 -9.45 10.34
C PRO A 141 22.12 -7.97 9.94
N LEU A 142 20.87 -7.52 9.82
CA LEU A 142 20.49 -6.20 9.35
C LEU A 142 19.49 -5.58 10.32
N GLU A 143 19.66 -4.30 10.56
CA GLU A 143 18.53 -3.47 10.98
C GLU A 143 17.73 -3.09 9.75
N VAL A 144 16.45 -3.44 9.74
CA VAL A 144 15.53 -3.13 8.66
C VAL A 144 14.39 -2.30 9.24
N GLU A 145 14.16 -1.13 8.65
CA GLU A 145 13.04 -0.26 8.98
C GLU A 145 12.32 0.13 7.68
N LEU A 146 10.98 0.08 7.68
CA LEU A 146 10.13 0.62 6.63
C LEU A 146 9.48 1.92 7.14
N GLU A 147 9.54 2.99 6.36
CA GLU A 147 8.59 4.10 6.46
C GLU A 147 7.65 4.07 5.26
N ALA A 148 6.35 3.90 5.52
CA ALA A 148 5.30 3.92 4.51
C ALA A 148 4.44 5.17 4.68
N TYR A 149 4.19 5.90 3.60
CA TYR A 149 3.29 7.04 3.61
C TYR A 149 2.67 7.31 2.24
N SER A 150 1.54 8.01 2.27
CA SER A 150 0.96 8.67 1.11
C SER A 150 0.86 10.17 1.42
N PRO A 151 1.17 11.07 0.47
CA PRO A 151 1.12 12.51 0.71
C PRO A 151 -0.19 12.95 1.39
N PHE A 152 -0.05 13.75 2.44
CA PHE A 152 -1.15 14.34 3.20
C PHE A 152 -0.79 15.76 3.57
N ILE A 153 -1.40 16.70 2.87
CA ILE A 153 -1.05 18.10 2.94
C ILE A 153 -2.37 18.86 3.10
N PRO A 154 -2.76 19.20 4.35
CA PRO A 154 -3.93 20.01 4.59
C PRO A 154 -3.93 21.25 3.69
N LEU A 155 -5.11 21.60 3.19
CA LEU A 155 -5.39 22.68 2.24
C LEU A 155 -4.93 22.43 0.79
N ASP A 156 -4.25 21.31 0.52
CA ASP A 156 -3.80 20.89 -0.81
C ASP A 156 -4.49 19.56 -1.17
N THR A 157 -5.70 19.67 -1.72
CA THR A 157 -6.58 18.56 -2.08
C THR A 157 -5.96 17.68 -3.16
N GLU A 158 -5.35 18.31 -4.17
CA GLU A 158 -4.71 17.65 -5.29
C GLU A 158 -3.51 16.81 -4.88
N ALA A 159 -2.60 17.35 -4.06
CA ALA A 159 -1.45 16.58 -3.58
C ALA A 159 -1.87 15.50 -2.57
N SER A 160 -2.93 15.74 -1.79
CA SER A 160 -3.49 14.77 -0.84
C SER A 160 -4.39 13.71 -1.50
N GLY A 161 -4.73 13.88 -2.79
CA GLY A 161 -5.60 13.02 -3.59
C GLY A 161 -4.87 11.98 -4.44
N LEU A 162 -3.57 11.77 -4.24
CA LEU A 162 -2.78 10.86 -5.09
C LEU A 162 -3.06 9.37 -4.81
N PRO A 163 -3.34 8.54 -5.84
CA PRO A 163 -3.50 7.09 -5.72
C PRO A 163 -2.13 6.38 -5.64
N ALA A 164 -1.32 6.72 -4.65
CA ALA A 164 0.02 6.17 -4.50
C ALA A 164 0.51 6.07 -3.05
N ILE A 165 1.40 5.12 -2.81
CA ILE A 165 2.06 4.84 -1.55
C ILE A 165 3.56 4.79 -1.81
N GLN A 166 4.34 5.54 -1.05
CA GLN A 166 5.80 5.44 -1.03
C GLN A 166 6.23 4.57 0.15
N LEU A 167 7.09 3.58 -0.12
CA LEU A 167 7.61 2.63 0.86
C LEU A 167 9.14 2.73 0.88
N THR A 168 9.67 3.35 1.92
CA THR A 168 11.10 3.67 2.03
C THR A 168 11.73 2.76 3.08
N PHE A 169 12.59 1.84 2.64
CA PHE A 169 13.32 0.93 3.52
C PHE A 169 14.69 1.48 3.85
N ARG A 170 15.03 1.56 5.12
CA ARG A 170 16.38 1.81 5.60
C ARG A 170 16.98 0.49 6.06
N LEU A 171 18.13 0.13 5.47
CA LEU A 171 18.89 -1.05 5.83
C LEU A 171 20.20 -0.61 6.48
N ARG A 172 20.58 -1.19 7.62
CA ARG A 172 21.90 -0.96 8.24
C ARG A 172 22.55 -2.28 8.61
N SER A 173 23.80 -2.47 8.20
CA SER A 173 24.59 -3.65 8.58
C SER A 173 24.86 -3.66 10.07
N GLN A 174 24.51 -4.77 10.72
CA GLN A 174 24.94 -5.10 12.09
C GLN A 174 26.04 -6.18 12.09
N TRP A 175 26.52 -6.58 10.90
CA TRP A 175 27.53 -7.62 10.73
C TRP A 175 28.95 -7.04 10.71
N PRO A 176 29.95 -7.75 11.24
CA PRO A 176 31.34 -7.30 11.22
C PRO A 176 32.04 -7.47 9.86
N HIS A 177 31.36 -8.05 8.86
CA HIS A 177 31.87 -8.23 7.50
C HIS A 177 30.94 -7.55 6.47
N GLU A 178 31.43 -7.42 5.23
CA GLU A 178 30.60 -6.93 4.13
C GLU A 178 29.38 -7.85 3.93
N LEU A 179 28.20 -7.23 3.94
CA LEU A 179 26.95 -7.88 3.56
C LEU A 179 26.54 -7.44 2.17
N HIS A 180 25.96 -8.35 1.41
CA HIS A 180 25.31 -8.04 0.16
C HIS A 180 24.03 -8.84 0.03
N GLY A 181 23.15 -8.40 -0.87
CA GLY A 181 21.87 -9.07 -1.03
C GLY A 181 20.90 -8.26 -1.87
N CYS A 182 19.61 -8.51 -1.66
CA CYS A 182 18.57 -7.74 -2.30
C CYS A 182 17.37 -7.54 -1.38
N LEU A 183 16.70 -6.42 -1.60
CA LEU A 183 15.37 -6.18 -1.08
C LEU A 183 14.38 -6.37 -2.23
N GLY A 184 13.44 -7.28 -2.03
CA GLY A 184 12.39 -7.64 -2.97
C GLY A 184 11.05 -7.02 -2.59
N ALA A 185 10.35 -6.53 -3.59
CA ALA A 185 8.94 -6.14 -3.50
C ALA A 185 8.13 -6.99 -4.47
N SER A 186 7.03 -7.54 -4.00
CA SER A 186 6.07 -8.34 -4.76
C SER A 186 4.70 -7.67 -4.76
N LEU A 187 4.02 -7.70 -5.89
CA LEU A 187 2.65 -7.21 -6.03
C LEU A 187 1.88 -8.06 -7.05
N GLN A 188 0.68 -8.48 -6.68
CA GLN A 188 -0.22 -9.17 -7.62
C GLN A 188 -0.98 -8.17 -8.49
N ASN A 189 -1.15 -8.51 -9.78
CA ASN A 189 -1.97 -7.73 -10.69
C ASN A 189 -3.46 -7.96 -10.40
N ALA A 190 -4.07 -7.03 -9.65
CA ALA A 190 -5.49 -7.09 -9.30
C ALA A 190 -6.40 -6.32 -10.28
N VAL A 191 -5.91 -5.93 -11.47
CA VAL A 191 -6.75 -5.25 -12.47
C VAL A 191 -7.85 -6.20 -12.96
N GLY A 192 -9.11 -5.75 -12.95
CA GLY A 192 -10.28 -6.61 -13.21
C GLY A 192 -10.96 -7.15 -11.96
N TRP A 193 -10.33 -7.06 -10.78
CA TRP A 193 -10.96 -7.40 -9.51
C TRP A 193 -12.02 -6.37 -9.11
N ASP A 194 -13.12 -6.82 -8.52
CA ASP A 194 -14.26 -6.01 -8.08
C ASP A 194 -14.13 -5.49 -6.64
N GLY A 195 -13.06 -5.86 -5.93
CA GLY A 195 -12.87 -5.48 -4.52
C GLY A 195 -13.60 -6.39 -3.53
N VAL A 196 -14.33 -7.41 -3.99
CA VAL A 196 -15.25 -8.22 -3.19
C VAL A 196 -15.02 -9.71 -3.39
N THR A 197 -14.98 -10.17 -4.63
CA THR A 197 -14.83 -11.58 -4.97
C THR A 197 -13.51 -12.10 -4.40
N PRO A 198 -13.52 -13.13 -3.54
CA PRO A 198 -12.28 -13.61 -2.92
C PRO A 198 -11.23 -14.01 -3.95
N ILE A 199 -9.98 -13.68 -3.64
CA ILE A 199 -8.81 -14.14 -4.37
C ILE A 199 -8.11 -15.16 -3.48
N SER A 200 -7.69 -16.28 -4.05
CA SER A 200 -6.87 -17.28 -3.35
C SER A 200 -5.67 -17.63 -4.21
N ASP A 201 -4.47 -17.56 -3.63
CA ASP A 201 -3.21 -17.50 -4.37
C ASP A 201 -3.29 -16.45 -5.51
N ASN A 202 -3.13 -16.88 -6.77
CA ASN A 202 -3.27 -16.05 -7.96
C ASN A 202 -4.62 -16.21 -8.70
N ARG A 203 -5.62 -16.84 -8.05
CA ARG A 203 -6.89 -17.24 -8.68
C ARG A 203 -8.06 -16.38 -8.26
N CYS A 204 -8.85 -15.93 -9.24
CA CYS A 204 -10.14 -15.28 -9.05
C CYS A 204 -10.99 -15.49 -10.33
N PRO A 205 -12.29 -15.81 -10.25
CA PRO A 205 -13.14 -15.98 -11.44
C PRO A 205 -13.20 -14.76 -12.37
N LEU A 206 -12.90 -13.57 -11.85
CA LEU A 206 -12.88 -12.31 -12.60
C LEU A 206 -11.57 -12.06 -13.36
N TYR A 207 -10.52 -12.85 -13.08
CA TYR A 207 -9.23 -12.69 -13.75
C TYR A 207 -9.15 -13.42 -15.09
N GLY A 208 -8.17 -13.01 -15.89
CA GLY A 208 -7.90 -13.52 -17.23
C GLY A 208 -7.45 -12.39 -18.15
N GLY A 209 -6.45 -12.66 -18.99
CA GLY A 209 -5.91 -11.66 -19.89
C GLY A 209 -4.99 -10.63 -19.22
N ASN A 210 -4.77 -10.69 -17.91
CA ASN A 210 -3.90 -9.77 -17.17
C ASN A 210 -2.47 -9.80 -17.72
N THR A 211 -1.83 -8.64 -17.83
CA THR A 211 -0.46 -8.49 -18.34
C THR A 211 0.36 -7.61 -17.41
N ASN A 212 1.65 -7.96 -17.29
CA ASN A 212 2.65 -7.20 -16.56
C ASN A 212 3.78 -6.83 -17.52
N ASP A 213 4.10 -5.54 -17.64
CA ASP A 213 5.12 -5.01 -18.54
C ASP A 213 6.17 -4.21 -17.78
N VAL A 214 7.45 -4.38 -18.15
CA VAL A 214 8.53 -3.62 -17.54
C VAL A 214 8.76 -2.31 -18.27
N ARG A 215 8.85 -1.24 -17.48
CA ARG A 215 9.37 0.06 -17.91
C ARG A 215 10.67 0.35 -17.18
N ARG A 216 11.70 0.76 -17.92
CA ARG A 216 12.99 1.20 -17.37
C ARG A 216 13.23 2.66 -17.74
N SER A 217 13.74 3.41 -16.78
CA SER A 217 14.13 4.81 -16.90
C SER A 217 15.41 5.04 -16.10
N PRO A 218 16.14 6.15 -16.31
CA PRO A 218 17.40 6.41 -15.62
C PRO A 218 17.33 6.42 -14.09
N ASP A 219 16.15 6.70 -13.54
CA ASP A 219 15.87 6.89 -12.11
C ASP A 219 15.07 5.74 -11.48
N ARG A 220 14.43 4.86 -12.28
CA ARG A 220 13.56 3.79 -11.76
C ARG A 220 13.36 2.62 -12.72
N VAL A 221 12.92 1.50 -12.16
CA VAL A 221 12.35 0.35 -12.88
C VAL A 221 10.96 0.10 -12.35
N SER A 222 9.99 -0.12 -13.24
CA SER A 222 8.58 -0.31 -12.89
C SER A 222 8.01 -1.53 -13.60
N ILE A 223 7.11 -2.23 -12.92
CA ILE A 223 6.20 -3.22 -13.50
C ILE A 223 4.83 -2.57 -13.58
N VAL A 224 4.33 -2.41 -14.81
CA VAL A 224 3.00 -1.89 -15.08
C VAL A 224 2.04 -3.05 -15.30
N MET A 225 0.99 -3.09 -14.51
CA MET A 225 0.01 -4.16 -14.42
C MET A 225 -1.30 -3.70 -15.05
N ARG A 226 -1.82 -4.46 -15.99
CA ARG A 226 -2.99 -4.13 -16.80
C ARG A 226 -3.87 -5.34 -17.06
N ASN A 227 -5.07 -5.09 -17.59
CA ASN A 227 -5.88 -6.09 -18.27
C ASN A 227 -6.38 -5.52 -19.62
N PRO A 228 -5.70 -5.79 -20.74
CA PRO A 228 -6.08 -5.30 -22.07
C PRO A 228 -7.36 -5.93 -22.63
N GLU A 229 -7.92 -6.98 -22.02
CA GLU A 229 -9.17 -7.60 -22.46
C GLU A 229 -10.41 -6.87 -21.94
N LEU A 230 -10.26 -6.03 -20.91
CA LEU A 230 -11.36 -5.20 -20.40
C LEU A 230 -11.62 -4.01 -21.33
N SER A 231 -12.90 -3.71 -21.54
CA SER A 231 -13.29 -2.48 -22.23
C SER A 231 -12.92 -1.24 -21.42
N SER A 232 -12.74 -0.10 -22.09
CA SER A 232 -12.33 1.15 -21.43
C SER A 232 -13.35 1.68 -20.43
N ASP A 233 -14.63 1.30 -20.55
CA ASP A 233 -15.74 1.61 -19.66
C ASP A 233 -16.02 0.49 -18.63
N HIS A 234 -15.18 -0.54 -18.55
CA HIS A 234 -15.37 -1.55 -17.52
C HIS A 234 -15.11 -0.95 -16.12
N PRO A 235 -15.94 -1.21 -15.10
CA PRO A 235 -15.76 -0.66 -13.74
C PRO A 235 -14.39 -0.94 -13.13
N CYS A 236 -13.85 -2.13 -13.43
CA CYS A 236 -12.54 -2.57 -12.93
C CYS A 236 -11.39 -2.38 -13.94
N ALA A 237 -11.62 -1.67 -15.06
CA ALA A 237 -10.54 -1.29 -15.96
C ALA A 237 -9.65 -0.22 -15.32
N GLY A 238 -8.34 -0.36 -15.52
CA GLY A 238 -7.36 0.50 -14.89
C GLY A 238 -5.94 -0.03 -15.02
N GLN A 239 -5.05 0.51 -14.18
CA GLN A 239 -3.65 0.09 -14.09
C GLN A 239 -3.20 0.08 -12.63
N MET A 240 -2.26 -0.82 -12.33
CA MET A 240 -1.45 -0.76 -11.12
C MET A 240 0.02 -0.69 -11.51
N VAL A 241 0.86 -0.08 -10.66
CA VAL A 241 2.30 -0.01 -10.86
C VAL A 241 3.01 -0.35 -9.56
N LEU A 242 3.97 -1.27 -9.66
CA LEU A 242 5.04 -1.44 -8.67
C LEU A 242 6.31 -0.83 -9.25
N ALA A 243 6.91 0.15 -8.59
CA ALA A 243 8.15 0.78 -9.01
C ALA A 243 9.22 0.70 -7.92
N ALA A 244 10.47 0.52 -8.33
CA ALA A 244 11.65 0.71 -7.49
C ALA A 244 12.39 1.96 -8.00
N LEU A 245 12.63 2.93 -7.12
CA LEU A 245 13.25 4.22 -7.46
C LEU A 245 14.78 4.10 -7.58
N THR A 246 15.20 3.16 -8.42
CA THR A 246 16.59 2.97 -8.82
C THR A 246 16.64 2.28 -10.19
N PRO A 247 17.61 2.63 -11.07
CA PRO A 247 17.83 1.89 -12.31
C PRO A 247 18.45 0.49 -12.08
N THR A 248 18.96 0.20 -10.88
CA THR A 248 19.63 -1.08 -10.57
C THR A 248 18.65 -2.21 -10.24
N ALA A 249 17.36 -1.92 -10.16
CA ALA A 249 16.34 -2.94 -9.91
C ALA A 249 16.26 -4.00 -11.03
N ARG A 250 15.90 -5.22 -10.63
CA ARG A 250 15.71 -6.38 -11.52
C ARG A 250 14.27 -6.87 -11.44
N PRO A 251 13.54 -6.86 -12.57
CA PRO A 251 12.17 -7.30 -12.61
C PRO A 251 12.03 -8.80 -12.85
N TYR A 252 11.00 -9.37 -12.24
CA TYR A 252 10.43 -10.65 -12.59
C TYR A 252 8.94 -10.43 -12.84
N GLU A 253 8.59 -10.31 -14.12
CA GLU A 253 7.34 -9.65 -14.50
C GLU A 253 6.12 -10.51 -14.23
N ARG A 254 6.25 -11.83 -14.38
CA ARG A 254 5.12 -12.76 -14.36
C ARG A 254 5.52 -14.05 -13.66
N TRP A 255 4.86 -14.31 -12.56
CA TRP A 255 4.95 -15.54 -11.77
C TRP A 255 3.63 -15.77 -11.04
N THR A 256 3.43 -16.97 -10.47
CA THR A 256 2.12 -17.40 -9.98
C THR A 256 2.13 -17.94 -8.55
N SER A 257 3.30 -18.19 -7.96
CA SER A 257 3.40 -18.66 -6.58
C SER A 257 4.59 -18.03 -5.84
N PRO A 258 4.48 -17.77 -4.52
CA PRO A 258 5.57 -17.19 -3.73
C PRO A 258 6.91 -17.90 -3.86
N GLU A 259 6.91 -19.22 -4.02
CA GLU A 259 8.11 -20.03 -4.18
C GLU A 259 8.87 -19.64 -5.46
N GLN A 260 8.19 -19.25 -6.53
CA GLN A 260 8.85 -18.76 -7.75
C GLN A 260 9.58 -17.44 -7.49
N PHE A 261 8.99 -16.53 -6.71
CA PHE A 261 9.63 -15.28 -6.34
C PHE A 261 10.80 -15.50 -5.36
N VAL A 262 10.66 -16.41 -4.40
CA VAL A 262 11.77 -16.80 -3.51
C VAL A 262 12.91 -17.43 -4.30
N ARG A 263 12.63 -18.31 -5.27
CA ARG A 263 13.65 -18.87 -6.17
C ARG A 263 14.38 -17.77 -6.95
N PHE A 264 13.67 -16.71 -7.34
CA PHE A 264 14.31 -15.54 -7.96
C PHE A 264 15.24 -14.81 -6.99
N ILE A 265 14.85 -14.65 -5.72
CA ILE A 265 15.70 -14.08 -4.66
C ILE A 265 16.95 -14.95 -4.39
N GLU A 266 16.79 -16.27 -4.30
CA GLU A 266 17.88 -17.23 -4.08
C GLU A 266 18.88 -17.25 -5.25
N GLY A 267 18.39 -17.16 -6.49
CA GLY A 267 19.22 -17.09 -7.69
C GLY A 267 19.96 -15.75 -7.87
N PHE A 268 19.56 -14.72 -7.11
CA PHE A 268 20.03 -13.35 -7.29
C PHE A 268 21.46 -13.13 -6.80
N ASN A 269 22.40 -12.91 -7.72
CA ASN A 269 23.77 -12.56 -7.37
C ASN A 269 23.95 -11.04 -7.30
N ALA A 270 23.84 -10.46 -6.09
CA ALA A 270 23.96 -9.02 -5.88
C ALA A 270 25.30 -8.44 -6.34
N ALA A 271 26.40 -9.20 -6.23
CA ALA A 271 27.73 -8.71 -6.61
C ALA A 271 27.86 -8.38 -8.11
N VAL A 272 27.11 -9.09 -8.97
CA VAL A 272 27.08 -8.83 -10.42
C VAL A 272 26.21 -7.62 -10.75
N HIS A 273 25.18 -7.33 -9.94
CA HIS A 273 24.19 -6.30 -10.23
C HIS A 273 24.51 -4.91 -9.66
N LEU A 274 25.56 -4.79 -8.83
CA LEU A 274 26.04 -3.51 -8.28
C LEU A 274 27.14 -2.84 -9.10
N THR A 275 27.68 -3.50 -10.12
CA THR A 275 28.69 -2.89 -10.99
C THR A 275 28.01 -1.93 -11.99
N PRO A 276 28.43 -0.65 -12.08
CA PRO A 276 27.93 0.27 -13.10
C PRO A 276 28.15 -0.30 -14.49
N THR A 277 27.14 -0.24 -15.36
CA THR A 277 27.27 -0.73 -16.73
C THR A 277 28.21 0.13 -17.55
N THR A 278 29.13 -0.53 -18.24
CA THR A 278 29.61 -0.03 -19.53
C THR A 278 28.42 0.02 -20.50
N PRO A 279 28.21 1.12 -21.24
CA PRO A 279 27.15 1.19 -22.25
C PRO A 279 27.23 0.01 -23.22
N GLY A 280 26.11 -0.68 -23.47
CA GLY A 280 26.02 -1.81 -24.41
C GLY A 280 26.15 -3.20 -23.80
N ARG A 281 26.42 -3.35 -22.49
CA ARG A 281 26.35 -4.67 -21.84
C ARG A 281 24.89 -5.04 -21.55
N HIS A 282 24.38 -6.08 -22.21
CA HIS A 282 23.11 -6.68 -21.81
C HIS A 282 23.24 -7.17 -20.37
N TRP A 283 22.35 -6.71 -19.48
CA TRP A 283 22.24 -7.30 -18.15
C TRP A 283 21.88 -8.77 -18.34
N THR A 284 22.79 -9.66 -17.98
CA THR A 284 22.41 -11.06 -17.84
C THR A 284 21.61 -11.14 -16.54
N ASP A 285 20.28 -11.29 -16.67
CA ASP A 285 19.43 -11.78 -15.59
C ASP A 285 19.72 -13.29 -15.37
N ALA A 286 21.00 -13.62 -15.21
CA ALA A 286 21.48 -14.98 -15.02
C ALA A 286 20.80 -15.54 -13.77
N ASN A 287 20.23 -16.73 -13.88
CA ASN A 287 19.42 -17.40 -12.86
C ASN A 287 18.03 -16.80 -12.59
N ARG A 288 17.57 -15.82 -13.38
CA ARG A 288 16.15 -15.44 -13.34
C ARG A 288 15.29 -16.59 -13.86
N PRO A 289 14.21 -16.98 -13.15
CA PRO A 289 13.29 -18.00 -13.66
C PRO A 289 12.69 -17.62 -15.01
N VAL A 290 12.31 -18.63 -15.80
CA VAL A 290 11.65 -18.43 -17.09
C VAL A 290 10.30 -17.76 -16.87
N THR A 291 10.09 -16.65 -17.56
CA THR A 291 8.85 -15.86 -17.45
C THR A 291 7.86 -16.27 -18.54
N PRO A 292 6.60 -16.62 -18.19
CA PRO A 292 5.56 -16.89 -19.18
C PRO A 292 5.32 -15.70 -20.12
N GLY A 293 4.94 -15.98 -21.35
CA GLY A 293 4.54 -14.97 -22.34
C GLY A 293 3.02 -14.75 -22.35
N GLY A 294 2.59 -13.51 -22.64
CA GLY A 294 1.18 -13.18 -22.91
C GLY A 294 0.34 -12.82 -21.67
N GLY A 295 -0.98 -12.74 -21.90
CA GLY A 295 -1.98 -12.53 -20.86
C GLY A 295 -2.13 -13.75 -19.95
N SER A 296 -2.60 -13.54 -18.72
CA SER A 296 -2.82 -14.64 -17.78
C SER A 296 -3.95 -15.57 -18.26
N PRO A 297 -3.92 -16.86 -17.87
CA PRO A 297 -5.03 -17.77 -18.12
C PRO A 297 -6.34 -17.27 -17.49
N LYS A 298 -7.48 -17.67 -18.07
CA LYS A 298 -8.80 -17.38 -17.48
C LYS A 298 -8.88 -17.93 -16.05
N GLY A 299 -9.36 -17.11 -15.11
CA GLY A 299 -9.45 -17.44 -13.69
C GLY A 299 -8.15 -17.23 -12.90
N GLU A 300 -7.09 -16.73 -13.55
CA GLU A 300 -5.77 -16.51 -12.95
C GLU A 300 -5.22 -15.13 -13.32
N THR A 301 -4.34 -14.59 -12.49
CA THR A 301 -3.56 -13.37 -12.78
C THR A 301 -2.06 -13.62 -12.63
N TRP A 302 -1.25 -12.63 -13.01
CA TRP A 302 0.19 -12.62 -12.81
C TRP A 302 0.57 -11.80 -11.58
N ASN A 303 1.49 -12.33 -10.79
CA ASN A 303 2.27 -11.56 -9.84
C ASN A 303 3.46 -10.92 -10.56
N GLY A 304 3.88 -9.74 -10.12
CA GLY A 304 5.09 -9.06 -10.56
C GLY A 304 5.98 -8.74 -9.36
N GLY A 305 7.30 -8.81 -9.54
CA GLY A 305 8.25 -8.48 -8.47
C GLY A 305 9.50 -7.75 -8.93
N LEU A 306 10.05 -6.93 -8.05
CA LEU A 306 11.29 -6.17 -8.25
C LEU A 306 12.29 -6.52 -7.16
N LEU A 307 13.54 -6.81 -7.54
CA LEU A 307 14.66 -6.96 -6.61
C LEU A 307 15.61 -5.77 -6.74
N VAL A 308 15.92 -5.11 -5.64
CA VAL A 308 16.91 -4.03 -5.57
C VAL A 308 18.17 -4.55 -4.89
N PRO A 309 19.33 -4.60 -5.59
CA PRO A 309 20.57 -5.06 -4.99
C PRO A 309 21.10 -4.04 -3.98
N TYR A 310 21.77 -4.52 -2.93
CA TYR A 310 22.57 -3.69 -2.03
C TYR A 310 23.87 -4.41 -1.62
N ARG A 311 24.84 -3.59 -1.20
CA ARG A 311 26.09 -4.01 -0.53
C ARG A 311 26.37 -2.99 0.55
N LEU A 312 26.75 -3.48 1.73
CA LEU A 312 26.97 -2.69 2.93
C LEU A 312 28.24 -3.16 3.64
N ALA A 313 29.16 -2.24 3.88
CA ALA A 313 30.25 -2.43 4.82
C ALA A 313 29.73 -2.53 6.28
N PRO A 314 30.55 -2.95 7.25
CA PRO A 314 30.16 -2.98 8.65
C PRO A 314 29.64 -1.63 9.13
N GLY A 315 28.43 -1.59 9.69
CA GLY A 315 27.77 -0.37 10.16
C GLY A 315 27.23 0.56 9.08
N GLU A 316 27.50 0.28 7.79
CA GLU A 316 26.98 1.08 6.67
C GLU A 316 25.45 0.95 6.58
N ALA A 317 24.81 2.02 6.12
CA ALA A 317 23.38 2.04 5.87
C ALA A 317 23.05 2.53 4.46
N THR A 318 22.00 1.98 3.88
CA THR A 318 21.43 2.42 2.61
C THR A 318 19.91 2.58 2.70
N THR A 319 19.33 3.26 1.72
CA THR A 319 17.89 3.45 1.60
C THR A 319 17.42 2.96 0.25
N ILE A 320 16.34 2.17 0.24
CA ILE A 320 15.71 1.62 -0.96
C ILE A 320 14.24 2.04 -0.94
N THR A 321 13.76 2.66 -2.02
CA THR A 321 12.38 3.14 -2.10
C THR A 321 11.60 2.40 -3.17
N PHE A 322 10.43 1.89 -2.79
CA PHE A 322 9.42 1.39 -3.71
C PHE A 322 8.20 2.32 -3.72
N VAL A 323 7.45 2.27 -4.82
CA VAL A 323 6.17 2.94 -4.96
C VAL A 323 5.14 1.92 -5.44
N ILE A 324 3.98 1.89 -4.77
CA ILE A 324 2.77 1.24 -5.28
C ILE A 324 1.82 2.36 -5.70
N ALA A 325 1.40 2.36 -6.95
CA ALA A 325 0.42 3.33 -7.47
C ALA A 325 -0.67 2.61 -8.25
N TRP A 326 -1.85 3.22 -8.32
CA TRP A 326 -2.99 2.69 -9.06
C TRP A 326 -3.74 3.78 -9.81
N TYR A 327 -4.55 3.36 -10.78
CA TYR A 327 -5.36 4.22 -11.61
C TYR A 327 -6.59 3.45 -12.09
N PHE A 328 -7.75 3.71 -11.49
CA PHE A 328 -9.04 3.11 -11.80
C PHE A 328 -10.05 4.24 -12.09
N PRO A 329 -10.11 4.74 -13.33
CA PRO A 329 -10.86 5.96 -13.64
C PRO A 329 -12.37 5.77 -13.51
N ASN A 330 -12.86 4.54 -13.67
CA ASN A 330 -14.27 4.25 -13.77
C ASN A 330 -14.92 4.01 -12.41
N ARG A 331 -15.53 5.06 -11.86
CA ARG A 331 -16.49 4.95 -10.76
C ARG A 331 -17.90 4.96 -11.31
N TYR A 332 -18.72 4.03 -10.85
CA TYR A 332 -20.15 3.97 -11.13
C TYR A 332 -20.92 4.01 -9.82
N VAL A 333 -22.21 4.37 -9.88
CA VAL A 333 -23.10 4.21 -8.72
C VAL A 333 -23.25 2.71 -8.41
N ASN A 334 -22.71 2.29 -7.26
CA ASN A 334 -22.73 0.91 -6.75
C ASN A 334 -23.34 0.82 -5.34
N PHE A 335 -24.13 1.80 -4.96
CA PHE A 335 -24.75 1.93 -3.63
C PHE A 335 -26.26 2.15 -3.76
N ASP A 336 -26.99 1.75 -2.72
CA ASP A 336 -28.44 1.93 -2.65
C ASP A 336 -28.80 3.42 -2.61
N GLN A 337 -29.89 3.81 -3.26
CA GLN A 337 -30.41 5.19 -3.23
C GLN A 337 -31.71 5.23 -2.42
N PHE A 338 -31.85 6.25 -1.56
CA PHE A 338 -33.08 6.44 -0.79
C PHE A 338 -34.15 7.17 -1.59
N GLY A 339 -35.40 6.90 -1.25
CA GLY A 339 -36.58 7.53 -1.85
C GLY A 339 -37.19 6.73 -3.00
N ALA A 340 -38.13 7.37 -3.70
CA ALA A 340 -38.84 6.72 -4.80
C ALA A 340 -37.87 6.36 -5.93
N ARG A 341 -37.87 5.08 -6.33
CA ARG A 341 -37.06 4.61 -7.45
C ARG A 341 -37.46 5.37 -8.72
N ARG A 342 -36.53 6.16 -9.26
CA ARG A 342 -36.69 6.85 -10.53
C ARG A 342 -36.25 5.91 -11.66
N ASP A 343 -36.98 5.91 -12.76
CA ASP A 343 -36.56 5.23 -13.99
C ASP A 343 -35.66 6.17 -14.78
N TYR A 344 -34.39 5.80 -14.91
CA TYR A 344 -33.38 6.54 -15.65
C TYR A 344 -32.99 5.82 -16.95
N GLY A 345 -33.75 4.80 -17.36
CA GLY A 345 -33.44 3.97 -18.51
C GLY A 345 -32.19 3.09 -18.31
N LYS A 346 -31.52 2.77 -19.42
CA LYS A 346 -30.35 1.87 -19.46
C LYS A 346 -29.05 2.64 -19.22
N THR A 347 -28.85 3.16 -18.02
CA THR A 347 -27.61 3.86 -17.61
C THR A 347 -26.86 3.09 -16.52
N GLN A 348 -25.54 3.15 -16.54
CA GLN A 348 -24.68 2.64 -15.47
C GLN A 348 -24.39 3.71 -14.40
N PHE A 349 -24.79 4.96 -14.63
CA PHE A 349 -24.47 6.13 -13.80
C PHE A 349 -22.96 6.24 -13.52
N TRP A 350 -22.21 6.49 -14.58
CA TRP A 350 -20.79 6.78 -14.45
C TRP A 350 -20.57 8.13 -13.75
N LEU A 351 -19.68 8.13 -12.77
CA LEU A 351 -19.28 9.28 -11.96
C LEU A 351 -17.81 9.68 -12.19
N GLY A 352 -16.97 8.70 -12.56
CA GLY A 352 -15.52 8.88 -12.67
C GLY A 352 -14.82 9.17 -11.33
N ASN A 353 -13.49 9.18 -11.33
CA ASN A 353 -12.67 9.56 -10.18
C ASN A 353 -11.89 10.85 -10.48
N ALA A 354 -11.83 11.78 -9.52
CA ALA A 354 -11.20 13.09 -9.72
C ALA A 354 -9.74 13.04 -10.18
N TYR A 355 -8.95 12.09 -9.68
CA TYR A 355 -7.55 11.95 -10.11
C TYR A 355 -7.41 11.59 -11.60
N ALA A 356 -8.45 11.04 -12.25
CA ALA A 356 -8.46 10.73 -13.67
C ALA A 356 -8.46 11.98 -14.57
N THR A 357 -8.83 13.15 -14.04
CA THR A 357 -8.70 14.42 -14.76
C THR A 357 -7.25 14.93 -14.83
N ARG A 358 -6.36 14.41 -13.97
CA ARG A 358 -4.99 14.89 -13.78
C ARG A 358 -3.93 13.94 -14.32
N PHE A 359 -4.27 12.67 -14.48
CA PHE A 359 -3.35 11.62 -14.91
C PHE A 359 -4.03 10.74 -15.94
N ALA A 360 -3.28 10.30 -16.96
CA ALA A 360 -3.78 9.36 -17.96
C ALA A 360 -3.67 7.90 -17.50
N ASP A 361 -2.69 7.59 -16.65
CA ASP A 361 -2.46 6.24 -16.12
C ASP A 361 -1.68 6.22 -14.79
N ALA A 362 -1.52 5.04 -14.19
CA ALA A 362 -0.78 4.86 -12.93
C ALA A 362 0.73 5.16 -13.07
N GLY A 363 1.28 5.12 -14.28
CA GLY A 363 2.66 5.54 -14.55
C GLY A 363 2.84 7.04 -14.39
N GLU A 364 1.92 7.86 -14.91
CA GLU A 364 1.94 9.31 -14.73
C GLU A 364 1.80 9.73 -13.25
N VAL A 365 1.05 8.95 -12.46
CA VAL A 365 0.98 9.14 -11.00
C VAL A 365 2.37 8.95 -10.37
N VAL A 366 3.08 7.87 -10.73
CA VAL A 366 4.46 7.63 -10.28
C VAL A 366 5.38 8.77 -10.73
N ASP A 367 5.27 9.22 -11.98
CA ASP A 367 6.08 10.30 -12.53
C ASP A 367 5.85 11.62 -11.80
N HIS A 368 4.61 11.90 -11.40
CA HIS A 368 4.27 13.06 -10.58
C HIS A 368 4.86 12.94 -9.18
N LEU A 369 4.71 11.76 -8.53
CA LEU A 369 5.28 11.49 -7.22
C LEU A 369 6.81 11.62 -7.22
N VAL A 370 7.51 11.11 -8.23
CA VAL A 370 8.97 11.23 -8.33
C VAL A 370 9.40 12.69 -8.53
N ARG A 371 8.70 13.44 -9.39
CA ARG A 371 9.04 14.86 -9.67
C ARG A 371 8.82 15.78 -8.48
N HIS A 372 7.78 15.54 -7.68
CA HIS A 372 7.34 16.46 -6.63
C HIS A 372 7.45 15.87 -5.21
N GLY A 373 7.89 14.61 -5.09
CA GLY A 373 7.83 13.81 -3.87
C GLY A 373 8.52 14.44 -2.68
N GLN A 374 9.74 14.96 -2.86
CA GLN A 374 10.48 15.61 -1.78
C GLN A 374 9.69 16.80 -1.18
N ALA A 375 9.09 17.64 -2.02
CA ALA A 375 8.30 18.79 -1.56
C ALA A 375 7.01 18.33 -0.85
N MET A 376 6.34 17.32 -1.39
CA MET A 376 5.12 16.75 -0.79
C MET A 376 5.40 16.06 0.55
N GLU A 377 6.50 15.33 0.65
CA GLU A 377 6.97 14.71 1.88
C GLU A 377 7.27 15.75 2.95
N GLN A 378 8.02 16.81 2.61
CA GLN A 378 8.35 17.89 3.56
C GLN A 378 7.09 18.54 4.14
N LYS A 379 6.09 18.84 3.30
CA LYS A 379 4.79 19.37 3.73
C LYS A 379 4.01 18.37 4.59
N SER A 380 4.00 17.09 4.22
CA SER A 380 3.33 16.04 4.99
C SER A 380 3.98 15.84 6.37
N ARG A 381 5.31 15.91 6.44
CA ARG A 381 6.04 15.89 7.72
C ARG A 381 5.78 17.14 8.56
N ALA A 382 5.56 18.30 7.94
CA ALA A 382 5.21 19.52 8.67
C ALA A 382 3.85 19.38 9.38
N TRP A 383 2.86 18.75 8.75
CA TRP A 383 1.60 18.37 9.40
C TRP A 383 1.83 17.46 10.61
N ALA A 384 2.52 16.34 10.40
CA ALA A 384 2.74 15.37 11.46
C ALA A 384 3.51 15.99 12.65
N ARG A 385 4.59 16.73 12.39
CA ARG A 385 5.33 17.47 13.43
C ARG A 385 4.50 18.54 14.12
N GLY A 386 3.57 19.19 13.41
CA GLY A 386 2.71 20.21 13.98
C GLY A 386 1.79 19.67 15.08
N LEU A 387 1.23 18.47 14.90
CA LEU A 387 0.40 17.83 15.90
C LEU A 387 1.21 17.16 17.01
N HIS A 388 2.21 16.35 16.65
CA HIS A 388 3.00 15.59 17.62
C HIS A 388 3.99 16.46 18.41
N GLY A 389 4.40 17.61 17.86
CA GLY A 389 5.21 18.60 18.57
C GLY A 389 4.40 19.61 19.39
N ALA A 390 3.06 19.51 19.41
CA ALA A 390 2.22 20.37 20.21
C ALA A 390 2.34 20.03 21.70
N THR A 391 1.92 20.96 22.58
CA THR A 391 1.86 20.71 24.03
C THR A 391 0.64 19.87 24.44
N LEU A 392 0.04 19.15 23.50
CA LEU A 392 -1.10 18.27 23.75
C LEU A 392 -0.61 16.94 24.32
N PRO A 393 -1.40 16.24 25.16
CA PRO A 393 -1.13 14.86 25.50
C PRO A 393 -1.02 13.99 24.24
N THR A 394 -0.09 13.03 24.23
CA THR A 394 0.19 12.14 23.08
C THR A 394 -1.07 11.50 22.51
N TRP A 395 -1.92 10.92 23.36
CA TRP A 395 -3.18 10.29 22.93
C TRP A 395 -4.13 11.26 22.20
N LEU A 396 -4.14 12.55 22.58
CA LEU A 396 -5.00 13.56 21.97
C LEU A 396 -4.42 14.01 20.63
N ALA A 397 -3.10 14.23 20.55
CA ALA A 397 -2.43 14.54 19.30
C ALA A 397 -2.66 13.42 18.25
N GLU A 398 -2.56 12.17 18.66
CA GLU A 398 -2.86 11.00 17.82
C GLU A 398 -4.31 10.94 17.38
N THR A 399 -5.24 11.13 18.32
CA THR A 399 -6.69 11.13 18.01
C THR A 399 -7.04 12.21 16.98
N LEU A 400 -6.43 13.40 17.09
CA LEU A 400 -6.60 14.50 16.13
C LEU A 400 -5.94 14.20 14.78
N ALA A 401 -4.74 13.63 14.78
CA ALA A 401 -4.03 13.25 13.56
C ALA A 401 -4.81 12.19 12.77
N ALA A 402 -5.39 11.21 13.48
CA ALA A 402 -6.17 10.13 12.91
C ALA A 402 -7.47 10.59 12.25
N GLN A 403 -8.04 11.75 12.60
CA GLN A 403 -9.25 12.26 11.92
C GLN A 403 -9.02 12.46 10.41
N GLY A 404 -7.77 12.73 10.00
CA GLY A 404 -7.38 12.83 8.59
C GLY A 404 -7.56 11.53 7.81
N SER A 405 -7.49 10.38 8.47
CA SER A 405 -7.53 9.07 7.82
C SER A 405 -8.92 8.71 7.31
N LEU A 406 -9.98 9.10 8.03
CA LEU A 406 -11.37 8.80 7.68
C LEU A 406 -11.80 9.44 6.36
N MET A 407 -11.37 10.68 6.08
CA MET A 407 -11.68 11.34 4.81
C MET A 407 -10.95 10.73 3.60
N ARG A 408 -9.87 9.99 3.87
CA ARG A 408 -9.08 9.27 2.85
C ARG A 408 -9.49 7.80 2.74
N SER A 409 -10.44 7.36 3.56
CA SER A 409 -11.02 6.06 3.44
C SER A 409 -12.09 6.02 2.33
N PRO A 410 -12.46 4.84 1.83
CA PRO A 410 -13.57 4.65 0.90
C PRO A 410 -14.94 5.05 1.44
N THR A 411 -15.06 5.47 2.71
CA THR A 411 -16.24 6.19 3.20
C THR A 411 -16.48 7.47 2.39
N CYS A 412 -15.42 8.08 1.88
CA CYS A 412 -15.50 9.25 1.01
C CYS A 412 -15.03 8.94 -0.41
N PHE A 413 -15.55 9.69 -1.39
CA PHE A 413 -15.04 9.66 -2.74
C PHE A 413 -15.14 11.03 -3.42
N TRP A 414 -14.28 11.24 -4.41
CA TRP A 414 -14.16 12.48 -5.17
C TRP A 414 -14.36 12.17 -6.66
N THR A 415 -15.45 12.67 -7.23
CA THR A 415 -15.88 12.35 -8.60
C THR A 415 -15.16 13.21 -9.64
N GLU A 416 -15.23 12.78 -10.90
CA GLU A 416 -14.52 13.46 -12.00
C GLU A 416 -14.96 14.92 -12.19
N ASP A 417 -16.25 15.21 -11.94
CA ASP A 417 -16.82 16.56 -11.99
C ASP A 417 -16.40 17.47 -10.81
N GLY A 418 -15.55 16.96 -9.92
CA GLY A 418 -15.00 17.71 -8.80
C GLY A 418 -15.84 17.67 -7.52
N LYS A 419 -16.99 16.97 -7.51
CA LYS A 419 -17.85 16.87 -6.32
C LYS A 419 -17.32 15.86 -5.30
N PHE A 420 -17.39 16.22 -4.03
CA PHE A 420 -16.99 15.35 -2.94
C PHE A 420 -18.21 14.77 -2.22
N TYR A 421 -18.19 13.46 -2.04
CA TYR A 421 -19.27 12.72 -1.41
C TYR A 421 -18.73 11.87 -0.27
N GLY A 422 -19.62 11.55 0.68
CA GLY A 422 -19.31 10.57 1.70
C GLY A 422 -20.54 9.81 2.16
N PHE A 423 -20.38 8.51 2.36
CA PHE A 423 -21.36 7.67 3.05
C PHE A 423 -21.42 8.05 4.53
N GLU A 424 -22.42 7.54 5.26
CA GLU A 424 -22.42 7.64 6.73
C GLU A 424 -21.21 6.91 7.32
N GLY A 425 -20.91 5.74 6.75
CA GLY A 425 -19.76 4.91 7.06
C GLY A 425 -19.52 3.89 5.94
N ALA A 426 -18.54 3.01 6.13
CA ALA A 426 -18.39 1.81 5.30
C ALA A 426 -18.96 0.60 6.05
N LEU A 427 -19.56 -0.34 5.32
CA LEU A 427 -20.04 -1.61 5.87
C LEU A 427 -18.84 -2.47 6.31
N GLY A 428 -18.96 -3.10 7.48
CA GLY A 428 -17.89 -3.86 8.13
C GLY A 428 -18.34 -4.42 9.48
N ALA A 429 -17.40 -4.73 10.38
CA ALA A 429 -17.71 -5.33 11.68
C ALA A 429 -18.72 -4.55 12.53
N SER A 430 -18.65 -3.21 12.53
CA SER A 430 -19.58 -2.36 13.29
C SER A 430 -20.90 -2.09 12.58
N THR A 431 -21.00 -2.37 11.29
CA THR A 431 -22.12 -1.90 10.45
C THR A 431 -22.60 -3.02 9.52
N ALA A 432 -22.96 -4.17 10.10
CA ALA A 432 -23.45 -5.33 9.37
C ALA A 432 -24.98 -5.32 9.09
N MET A 433 -25.73 -4.42 9.74
CA MET A 433 -27.21 -4.48 9.79
C MET A 433 -27.94 -3.58 8.78
N TRP A 434 -27.24 -2.84 7.92
CA TRP A 434 -27.88 -1.88 7.03
C TRP A 434 -28.41 -2.52 5.73
N ASN A 435 -27.64 -3.37 5.03
CA ASN A 435 -28.05 -4.04 3.78
C ASN A 435 -27.05 -5.09 3.24
N ALA A 436 -25.76 -5.02 3.58
CA ALA A 436 -24.70 -5.92 3.07
C ALA A 436 -23.46 -5.94 3.99
N SER A 437 -22.42 -6.70 3.59
CA SER A 437 -21.13 -6.80 4.32
C SER A 437 -20.00 -5.93 3.76
N PHE A 438 -20.22 -5.26 2.63
CA PHE A 438 -19.26 -4.40 1.93
C PHE A 438 -20.00 -3.27 1.21
N GLY A 439 -19.33 -2.15 0.94
CA GLY A 439 -19.92 -0.95 0.35
C GLY A 439 -20.17 0.15 1.39
N GLY A 440 -20.78 1.25 0.95
CA GLY A 440 -21.15 2.35 1.82
C GLY A 440 -22.41 2.05 2.65
N SER A 441 -22.42 2.47 3.91
CA SER A 441 -23.62 2.51 4.75
C SER A 441 -24.31 3.85 4.61
N CYS A 442 -25.62 3.85 4.34
CA CYS A 442 -26.46 5.01 4.01
C CYS A 442 -25.89 5.88 2.85
N PRO A 443 -26.65 6.11 1.76
CA PRO A 443 -26.13 6.85 0.64
C PRO A 443 -25.88 8.30 0.99
N LEU A 444 -24.68 8.73 0.62
CA LEU A 444 -24.24 10.09 0.30
C LEU A 444 -24.75 11.22 1.20
N ASN A 445 -23.79 11.96 1.79
CA ASN A 445 -24.00 13.22 2.48
C ASN A 445 -25.15 13.19 3.50
N CYS A 446 -25.29 12.08 4.24
CA CYS A 446 -26.26 11.97 5.33
C CYS A 446 -26.08 13.13 6.32
N THR A 447 -26.90 14.17 6.18
CA THR A 447 -26.66 15.47 6.84
C THR A 447 -26.74 15.35 8.35
N HIS A 448 -27.49 14.37 8.87
CA HIS A 448 -27.54 14.07 10.30
C HIS A 448 -26.21 13.53 10.87
N VAL A 449 -25.27 13.05 10.05
CA VAL A 449 -23.91 12.67 10.47
C VAL A 449 -22.91 13.73 10.03
N TRP A 450 -22.96 14.12 8.76
CA TRP A 450 -22.02 15.06 8.16
C TRP A 450 -22.16 16.51 8.66
N ASN A 451 -23.17 16.84 9.45
CA ASN A 451 -23.22 18.10 10.20
C ASN A 451 -22.35 18.07 11.48
N TYR A 452 -22.06 16.89 12.04
CA TYR A 452 -21.17 16.73 13.20
C TYR A 452 -19.71 16.58 12.80
N GLU A 453 -19.44 16.02 11.62
CA GLU A 453 -18.11 15.97 11.03
C GLU A 453 -17.60 17.40 10.77
N GLN A 454 -16.38 17.72 11.20
CA GLN A 454 -15.80 19.06 11.08
C GLN A 454 -14.36 19.07 10.55
N ALA A 455 -13.70 17.91 10.51
CA ALA A 455 -12.33 17.75 10.05
C ALA A 455 -12.20 18.13 8.57
N LEU A 456 -13.16 17.79 7.71
CA LEU A 456 -13.13 18.12 6.28
C LEU A 456 -13.09 19.62 6.03
N SER A 457 -13.90 20.40 6.75
CA SER A 457 -13.88 21.86 6.65
C SER A 457 -12.55 22.49 7.06
N ARG A 458 -11.80 21.85 7.98
CA ARG A 458 -10.53 22.37 8.51
C ARG A 458 -9.33 21.91 7.70
N LEU A 459 -9.38 20.70 7.18
CA LEU A 459 -8.27 20.07 6.46
C LEU A 459 -8.39 20.30 4.96
N PHE A 460 -9.60 20.28 4.39
CA PHE A 460 -9.85 20.45 2.95
C PHE A 460 -11.13 21.27 2.68
N PRO A 461 -11.15 22.56 3.04
CA PRO A 461 -12.35 23.41 2.92
C PRO A 461 -12.93 23.51 1.52
N GLN A 462 -12.12 23.32 0.47
CA GLN A 462 -12.61 23.27 -0.90
C GLN A 462 -13.57 22.09 -1.12
N LEU A 463 -13.23 20.90 -0.64
CA LEU A 463 -14.08 19.71 -0.78
C LEU A 463 -15.35 19.84 0.07
N GLU A 464 -15.23 20.36 1.29
CA GLU A 464 -16.38 20.65 2.15
C GLU A 464 -17.39 21.57 1.44
N ARG A 465 -16.93 22.63 0.76
CA ARG A 465 -17.84 23.51 0.01
C ARG A 465 -18.61 22.76 -1.06
N THR A 466 -17.94 21.92 -1.86
CA THR A 466 -18.63 21.13 -2.90
C THR A 466 -19.68 20.19 -2.33
N LYS A 467 -19.42 19.62 -1.15
CA LYS A 467 -20.36 18.78 -0.43
C LYS A 467 -21.61 19.58 -0.04
N ARG A 468 -21.43 20.78 0.52
CA ARG A 468 -22.53 21.68 0.93
C ARG A 468 -23.32 22.25 -0.25
N GLU A 469 -22.66 22.53 -1.37
CA GLU A 469 -23.31 22.93 -2.61
C GLU A 469 -24.20 21.79 -3.13
N THR A 470 -23.70 20.56 -3.11
CA THR A 470 -24.46 19.36 -3.52
C THR A 470 -25.66 19.08 -2.62
N ASP A 471 -25.60 19.42 -1.33
CA ASP A 471 -26.75 19.27 -0.42
C ASP A 471 -27.91 20.24 -0.74
N LEU A 472 -27.64 21.31 -1.52
CA LEU A 472 -28.61 22.34 -1.90
C LEU A 472 -29.17 22.17 -3.32
N GLU A 473 -28.49 21.38 -4.17
CA GLU A 473 -28.91 21.01 -5.53
C GLU A 473 -29.96 19.88 -5.50
#